data_AF-A0A3A2ZF58-F1
#
_entry.id   AF-A0A3A2ZF58-F1
#
_cell.length_a   1.000
_cell.length_b   1.000
_cell.length_c   1.000
_cell.angle_alpha   90.00
_cell.angle_beta   90.00
_cell.angle_gamma   90.00
#
_symmetry.space_group_name_H-M   'P 1'
#
loop_
_entity.id
_entity.type
_entity.pdbx_description
1 polymer ?
#
loop_
_entity_poly.entity_id
_entity_poly.type
_entity_poly.pdbx_seq_one_letter_code
_entity_poly.pdbx_strand_id
1 'polypeptide(L)'
;MEEAPGEKLEDIWDDLPLEQKITIMKDIVSLEKKMISVSFNRPANDASSAHISIANGDLVTAICAVAAEVIGDVPAETKNAAMYRFAIGPVVEREYWNRERAVMDIDRGPWKRPQDLVSSPARRELEWIQQYAVPKPQDDALVTSASQNPPSSHISLLHRYLKVAPYLLPSDPEVVAPHLWHTDLHAANIFVENGHISSVIDWQGTWTAPLILQARHPRLVDYDGDIILRAPANFKDLEPDAKSKVRDQMTKSIILYLYEKQIAKEVPLLDIVIRFNHGRTRCEPIQFVGDTWDDDILPLSESLIRIEKYWNDLGFDFPCPIHFTEDELSLHEEEGEGWNDVQDFWDSVSFIITRDGWTPNDRYNDALTLFTELREIGLKSMIGKEREDFRRQTQWVERPGTK
;
A
#
# COMPACT_ATOMS: atom_id res chain seq x y z
N MET A 1 -10.80 22.71 -0.07
CA MET A 1 -9.59 22.47 -0.89
C MET A 1 -9.62 23.44 -2.05
N GLU A 2 -8.45 23.86 -2.52
CA GLU A 2 -8.33 24.65 -3.75
C GLU A 2 -8.63 23.74 -4.97
N GLU A 3 -9.13 24.33 -6.06
CA GLU A 3 -9.39 23.59 -7.31
C GLU A 3 -8.06 23.27 -8.00
N ALA A 4 -7.89 22.03 -8.46
CA ALA A 4 -6.71 21.57 -9.17
C ALA A 4 -6.72 22.08 -10.61
N PRO A 5 -5.76 22.92 -11.04
CA PRO A 5 -5.72 23.42 -12.42
C PRO A 5 -5.23 22.33 -13.38
N GLY A 6 -5.73 22.37 -14.61
CA GLY A 6 -5.33 21.48 -15.70
C GLY A 6 -6.38 20.44 -16.06
N GLU A 7 -6.04 19.57 -17.01
CA GLU A 7 -6.84 18.42 -17.41
C GLU A 7 -6.38 17.17 -16.64
N LYS A 8 -7.32 16.33 -16.23
CA LYS A 8 -7.03 15.11 -15.47
C LYS A 8 -6.27 14.12 -16.37
N LEU A 9 -5.11 13.65 -15.92
CA LEU A 9 -4.21 12.87 -16.76
C LEU A 9 -4.80 11.52 -17.18
N GLU A 10 -5.59 10.87 -16.31
CA GLU A 10 -6.29 9.61 -16.63
C GLU A 10 -7.16 9.71 -17.89
N ASP A 11 -7.79 10.86 -18.12
CA ASP A 11 -8.75 11.03 -19.20
C ASP A 11 -8.07 11.14 -20.59
N ILE A 12 -6.78 11.50 -20.61
CA ILE A 12 -6.04 11.76 -21.85
C ILE A 12 -4.82 10.86 -22.03
N TRP A 13 -4.36 10.15 -20.99
CA TRP A 13 -3.09 9.44 -20.97
C TRP A 13 -2.93 8.48 -22.15
N ASP A 14 -3.95 7.67 -22.45
CA ASP A 14 -3.86 6.66 -23.49
C ASP A 14 -3.68 7.27 -24.89
N ASP A 15 -4.23 8.47 -25.13
CA ASP A 15 -4.17 9.19 -26.40
C ASP A 15 -2.91 10.05 -26.56
N LEU A 16 -2.14 10.27 -25.48
CA LEU A 16 -0.94 11.09 -25.55
C LEU A 16 0.16 10.43 -26.42
N PRO A 17 0.85 11.21 -27.27
CA PRO A 17 2.02 10.73 -27.97
C PRO A 17 3.16 10.44 -26.99
N LEU A 18 4.03 9.50 -27.35
CA LEU A 18 5.16 9.05 -26.51
C LEU A 18 6.02 10.22 -26.00
N GLU A 19 6.25 11.24 -26.83
CA GLU A 19 7.04 12.41 -26.47
C GLU A 19 6.43 13.19 -25.30
N GLN A 20 5.10 13.32 -25.26
CA GLN A 20 4.40 13.98 -24.15
C GLN A 20 4.38 13.09 -22.90
N LYS A 21 4.19 11.78 -23.05
CA LYS A 21 4.33 10.82 -21.94
C LYS A 21 5.72 10.89 -21.30
N ILE A 22 6.77 11.04 -22.11
CA ILE A 22 8.15 11.22 -21.63
C ILE A 22 8.32 12.56 -20.89
N THR A 23 7.69 13.64 -21.36
CA THR A 23 7.71 14.93 -20.65
C THR A 23 7.05 14.81 -19.27
N ILE A 24 5.87 14.20 -19.20
CA ILE A 24 5.16 13.97 -17.94
C ILE A 24 5.97 13.07 -17.00
N MET A 25 6.59 12.01 -17.52
CA MET A 25 7.49 11.16 -16.75
C MET A 25 8.66 11.95 -16.14
N LYS A 26 9.26 12.91 -16.87
CA LYS A 26 10.32 13.79 -16.32
C LYS A 26 9.80 14.70 -15.20
N ASP A 27 8.57 15.17 -15.32
CA ASP A 27 7.92 15.97 -14.28
C ASP A 27 7.67 15.11 -13.01
N ILE A 28 7.30 13.83 -13.17
CA ILE A 28 7.22 12.87 -12.06
C ILE A 28 8.57 12.71 -11.36
N VAL A 29 9.65 12.47 -12.11
CA VAL A 29 11.00 12.36 -11.53
C VAL A 29 11.38 13.64 -10.78
N SER A 30 10.99 14.81 -11.31
CA SER A 30 11.23 16.11 -10.65
C SER A 30 10.43 16.26 -9.36
N LEU A 31 9.19 15.76 -9.31
CA LEU A 31 8.35 15.73 -8.12
C LEU A 31 8.94 14.80 -7.04
N GLU A 32 9.31 13.59 -7.42
CA GLU A 32 9.93 12.60 -6.53
C GLU A 32 11.26 13.10 -5.95
N LYS A 33 12.09 13.74 -6.79
CA LYS A 33 13.31 14.43 -6.37
C LYS A 33 13.03 15.54 -5.35
N LYS A 34 11.90 16.25 -5.49
CA LYS A 34 11.48 17.27 -4.52
C LYS A 34 11.03 16.63 -3.21
N MET A 35 10.22 15.57 -3.25
CA MET A 35 9.76 14.85 -2.06
C MET A 35 10.92 14.28 -1.22
N ILE A 36 11.91 13.68 -1.89
CA ILE A 36 13.06 13.08 -1.22
C ILE A 36 14.13 14.10 -0.78
N SER A 37 14.10 15.34 -1.31
CA SER A 37 15.08 16.38 -0.94
C SER A 37 14.99 16.82 0.53
N VAL A 38 13.91 16.44 1.20
CA VAL A 38 13.62 16.78 2.59
C VAL A 38 13.26 15.51 3.37
N SER A 39 13.94 15.33 4.49
CA SER A 39 13.56 14.36 5.53
C SER A 39 13.19 15.11 6.82
N PHE A 40 12.45 14.45 7.71
CA PHE A 40 11.94 15.05 8.93
C PHE A 40 12.57 14.47 10.19
N ASN A 41 12.71 15.28 11.24
CA ASN A 41 13.00 14.87 12.61
C ASN A 41 14.00 13.70 12.72
N ARG A 42 15.22 13.88 12.22
CA ARG A 42 16.35 12.96 12.44
C ARG A 42 17.21 13.59 13.54
N PRO A 43 17.11 13.20 14.82
CA PRO A 43 18.00 13.74 15.82
C PRO A 43 19.41 13.33 15.45
N ALA A 44 20.34 14.25 15.69
CA ALA A 44 21.77 14.00 15.59
C ALA A 44 22.14 12.88 16.56
N ASN A 45 22.02 11.63 16.10
CA ASN A 45 22.82 10.44 16.40
C ASN A 45 22.08 9.12 16.16
N ASP A 46 20.76 9.08 15.96
CA ASP A 46 20.05 7.83 15.66
C ASP A 46 18.72 8.12 14.94
N ALA A 47 18.41 7.32 13.93
CA ALA A 47 17.21 7.43 13.09
C ALA A 47 15.94 7.48 13.96
N SER A 48 15.19 8.58 13.95
CA SER A 48 13.78 8.53 14.36
C SER A 48 12.89 8.54 13.13
N SER A 49 11.85 7.72 13.19
CA SER A 49 10.80 7.64 12.20
C SER A 49 9.53 8.13 12.85
N ALA A 50 9.10 9.31 12.45
CA ALA A 50 7.90 9.95 12.95
C ALA A 50 6.79 9.74 11.93
N HIS A 51 5.62 9.26 12.34
CA HIS A 51 4.40 9.38 11.55
C HIS A 51 3.86 10.83 11.67
N ILE A 52 3.32 11.41 10.59
CA ILE A 52 2.94 12.83 10.56
C ILE A 52 1.44 13.01 10.26
N SER A 53 0.79 13.83 11.09
CA SER A 53 -0.34 14.65 10.69
C SER A 53 0.08 16.10 10.78
N ILE A 54 0.09 16.79 9.64
CA ILE A 54 0.39 18.22 9.56
C ILE A 54 -0.78 18.99 10.19
N ALA A 55 -0.59 19.46 11.43
CA ALA A 55 -1.52 20.38 12.08
C ALA A 55 -0.98 21.82 12.03
N ASN A 56 -1.81 22.77 11.59
CA ASN A 56 -1.50 24.19 11.71
C ASN A 56 -1.67 24.64 13.17
N GLY A 57 -0.64 25.29 13.71
CA GLY A 57 -0.65 26.32 14.77
C GLY A 57 -1.30 26.02 16.13
N ASP A 58 -2.58 25.66 16.14
CA ASP A 58 -3.40 25.65 17.35
C ASP A 58 -3.52 24.26 18.00
N LEU A 59 -3.10 23.18 17.31
CA LEU A 59 -3.25 21.79 17.79
C LEU A 59 -2.01 21.21 18.50
N VAL A 60 -0.86 21.89 18.45
CA VAL A 60 0.45 21.33 18.83
C VAL A 60 0.51 20.94 20.32
N THR A 61 -0.24 21.63 21.17
CA THR A 61 -0.19 21.43 22.63
C THR A 61 -1.12 20.33 23.15
N ALA A 62 -2.07 19.83 22.35
CA ALA A 62 -3.11 18.91 22.82
C ALA A 62 -2.80 17.42 22.58
N ILE A 63 -1.90 17.09 21.64
CA ILE A 63 -1.76 15.73 21.09
C ILE A 63 -0.33 15.15 21.18
N CYS A 64 0.49 15.56 22.15
CA CYS A 64 1.89 15.08 22.28
C CYS A 64 2.72 15.26 21.00
N ALA A 65 2.46 16.33 20.24
CA ALA A 65 3.17 16.59 19.00
C ALA A 65 4.53 17.28 19.23
N VAL A 66 5.48 17.04 18.31
CA VAL A 66 6.78 17.71 18.26
C VAL A 66 6.87 18.60 17.02
N ALA A 67 7.71 19.64 17.03
CA ALA A 67 7.91 20.47 15.85
C ALA A 67 8.44 19.65 14.66
N ALA A 68 8.04 20.01 13.44
CA ALA A 68 8.56 19.40 12.23
C ALA A 68 9.90 20.05 11.83
N GLU A 69 11.00 19.43 12.25
CA GLU A 69 12.36 19.80 11.87
C GLU A 69 12.69 19.20 10.51
N VAL A 70 13.01 20.07 9.56
CA VAL A 70 13.36 19.70 8.18
C VAL A 70 14.87 19.58 8.02
N ILE A 71 15.30 18.44 7.49
CA ILE A 71 16.69 18.11 7.19
C ILE A 71 16.83 17.91 5.68
N GLY A 72 17.78 18.62 5.09
CA GLY A 72 18.01 18.66 3.65
C GLY A 72 18.67 19.97 3.23
N ASP A 73 19.02 20.05 1.95
CA ASP A 73 19.57 21.25 1.32
C ASP A 73 18.43 22.20 0.91
N VAL A 74 17.78 22.78 1.93
CA VAL A 74 16.73 23.80 1.76
C VAL A 74 17.07 25.06 2.55
N PRO A 75 16.60 26.25 2.11
CA PRO A 75 16.85 27.51 2.80
C PRO A 75 16.45 27.48 4.27
N ALA A 76 17.17 28.23 5.11
CA ALA A 76 16.90 28.28 6.56
C ALA A 76 15.50 28.83 6.85
N GLU A 77 15.01 29.74 6.02
CA GLU A 77 13.66 30.29 6.07
C GLU A 77 12.61 29.18 5.90
N THR A 78 12.85 28.23 4.98
CA THR A 78 11.96 27.08 4.75
C THR A 78 11.98 26.13 5.95
N LYS A 79 13.16 25.86 6.52
CA LYS A 79 13.29 25.02 7.73
C LYS A 79 12.51 25.63 8.91
N ASN A 80 12.70 26.93 9.14
CA ASN A 80 11.99 27.65 10.20
C ASN A 80 10.48 27.66 9.93
N ALA A 81 10.05 27.95 8.70
CA ALA A 81 8.63 27.92 8.33
C ALA A 81 8.00 26.55 8.57
N ALA A 82 8.70 25.45 8.28
CA ALA A 82 8.22 24.10 8.57
C ALA A 82 8.06 23.86 10.07
N MET A 83 9.07 24.21 10.88
CA MET A 83 9.02 24.07 12.35
C MET A 83 7.88 24.89 12.98
N TYR A 84 7.56 26.07 12.45
CA TYR A 84 6.49 26.93 12.98
C TYR A 84 5.09 26.56 12.49
N ARG A 85 4.97 26.03 11.27
CA ARG A 85 3.66 25.75 10.65
C ARG A 85 3.20 24.33 10.87
N PHE A 86 4.13 23.40 11.02
CA PHE A 86 3.85 21.97 11.01
C PHE A 86 4.39 21.29 12.26
N ALA A 87 3.65 20.30 12.72
CA ALA A 87 4.01 19.45 13.83
C ALA A 87 3.85 17.98 13.44
N ILE A 88 4.56 17.12 14.16
CA ILE A 88 4.52 15.67 14.06
C ILE A 88 3.79 15.14 15.29
N GLY A 89 2.63 14.53 15.08
CA GLY A 89 1.81 13.94 16.13
C GLY A 89 1.63 12.42 15.98
N PRO A 90 0.74 11.83 16.79
CA PRO A 90 0.39 10.42 16.70
C PRO A 90 -0.17 10.01 15.33
N VAL A 91 -0.19 8.70 15.06
CA VAL A 91 -0.88 8.12 13.91
C VAL A 91 -2.34 8.51 13.90
N VAL A 92 -2.84 8.89 12.72
CA VAL A 92 -4.27 9.16 12.47
C VAL A 92 -4.90 8.15 11.51
N GLU A 93 -4.15 7.15 11.07
CA GLU A 93 -4.64 6.06 10.24
C GLU A 93 -5.81 5.35 10.93
N ARG A 94 -6.81 4.98 10.13
CA ARG A 94 -8.09 4.46 10.60
C ARG A 94 -7.91 3.26 11.52
N GLU A 95 -6.92 2.43 11.24
CA GLU A 95 -6.59 1.18 11.92
C GLU A 95 -6.22 1.41 13.40
N TYR A 96 -5.78 2.62 13.78
CA TYR A 96 -5.50 2.98 15.18
C TYR A 96 -6.71 3.57 15.92
N TRP A 97 -7.78 3.91 15.20
CA TRP A 97 -8.93 4.65 15.74
C TRP A 97 -10.29 3.97 15.45
N ASN A 98 -10.30 2.84 14.76
CA ASN A 98 -11.51 2.11 14.44
C ASN A 98 -12.03 1.33 15.66
N ARG A 99 -13.34 1.44 15.94
CA ARG A 99 -14.04 0.72 17.02
C ARG A 99 -13.36 0.84 18.40
N GLU A 100 -13.10 -0.27 19.08
CA GLU A 100 -12.52 -0.32 20.43
C GLU A 100 -11.09 0.25 20.45
N ARG A 101 -10.36 0.17 19.33
CA ARG A 101 -9.00 0.74 19.22
C ARG A 101 -8.97 2.24 19.49
N ALA A 102 -10.08 2.96 19.30
CA ALA A 102 -10.20 4.40 19.61
C ALA A 102 -10.01 4.74 21.10
N VAL A 103 -10.38 3.82 22.00
CA VAL A 103 -10.37 4.05 23.46
C VAL A 103 -9.32 3.22 24.19
N MET A 104 -8.63 2.32 23.49
CA MET A 104 -7.52 1.56 24.06
C MET A 104 -6.28 2.44 24.31
N ASP A 105 -5.54 2.12 25.37
CA ASP A 105 -4.25 2.70 25.69
C ASP A 105 -3.12 2.05 24.86
N ILE A 106 -3.20 2.24 23.53
CA ILE A 106 -2.19 1.75 22.57
C ILE A 106 -1.19 2.85 22.21
N ASP A 107 0.03 2.42 21.90
CA ASP A 107 1.08 3.29 21.35
C ASP A 107 0.66 3.79 19.96
N ARG A 108 0.59 5.12 19.80
CA ARG A 108 0.26 5.79 18.53
C ARG A 108 1.41 6.65 18.03
N GLY A 109 2.59 6.53 18.64
CA GLY A 109 3.72 7.41 18.37
C GLY A 109 3.50 8.85 18.89
N PRO A 110 4.31 9.82 18.41
CA PRO A 110 5.39 9.66 17.44
C PRO A 110 6.55 8.78 17.99
N TRP A 111 7.16 7.97 17.13
CA TRP A 111 8.22 7.04 17.53
C TRP A 111 9.61 7.63 17.43
N LYS A 112 10.47 7.27 18.39
CA LYS A 112 11.88 7.67 18.41
C LYS A 112 12.79 6.74 17.62
N ARG A 113 12.39 5.49 17.40
CA ARG A 113 13.18 4.52 16.64
C ARG A 113 12.33 3.91 15.54
N PRO A 114 12.90 3.58 14.36
CA PRO A 114 12.14 3.02 13.26
C PRO A 114 11.59 1.63 13.61
N GLN A 115 12.26 0.89 14.49
CA GLN A 115 11.81 -0.43 14.96
C GLN A 115 10.54 -0.34 15.82
N ASP A 116 10.32 0.79 16.51
CA ASP A 116 9.11 0.98 17.31
C ASP A 116 7.90 1.22 16.39
N LEU A 117 8.06 1.97 15.29
CA LEU A 117 7.06 2.09 14.21
C LEU A 117 6.69 0.71 13.65
N VAL A 118 7.68 -0.13 13.37
CA VAL A 118 7.45 -1.47 12.80
C VAL A 118 6.78 -2.41 13.80
N SER A 119 7.12 -2.32 15.08
CA SER A 119 6.53 -3.20 16.11
C SER A 119 5.12 -2.76 16.53
N SER A 120 4.78 -1.48 16.37
CA SER A 120 3.55 -0.89 16.90
C SER A 120 2.26 -1.54 16.38
N PRO A 121 2.06 -1.73 15.05
CA PRO A 121 0.83 -2.32 14.54
C PRO A 121 0.58 -3.73 15.10
N ALA A 122 1.64 -4.53 15.25
CA ALA A 122 1.55 -5.87 15.83
C ALA A 122 1.16 -5.86 17.31
N ARG A 123 1.70 -4.93 18.10
CA ARG A 123 1.36 -4.79 19.54
C ARG A 123 -0.09 -4.35 19.73
N ARG A 124 -0.52 -3.35 18.95
CA ARG A 124 -1.91 -2.91 18.89
C ARG A 124 -2.83 -4.08 18.58
N GLU A 125 -2.52 -4.83 17.52
CA GLU A 125 -3.35 -5.93 17.06
C GLU A 125 -3.42 -7.05 18.10
N LEU A 126 -2.29 -7.39 18.73
CA LEU A 126 -2.23 -8.38 19.80
C LEU A 126 -3.12 -7.98 20.99
N GLU A 127 -3.04 -6.73 21.45
CA GLU A 127 -3.85 -6.24 22.56
C GLU A 127 -5.34 -6.22 22.23
N TRP A 128 -5.69 -5.83 21.00
CA TRP A 128 -7.10 -5.78 20.58
C TRP A 128 -7.66 -7.19 20.49
N ILE A 129 -6.95 -8.13 19.87
CA ILE A 129 -7.40 -9.52 19.73
C ILE A 129 -7.59 -10.17 21.11
N GLN A 130 -6.67 -9.96 22.04
CA GLN A 130 -6.76 -10.54 23.39
C GLN A 130 -7.99 -10.08 24.17
N GLN A 131 -8.48 -8.86 23.91
CA GLN A 131 -9.58 -8.26 24.67
C GLN A 131 -10.93 -8.37 23.96
N TYR A 132 -10.94 -8.32 22.63
CA TYR A 132 -12.16 -8.06 21.87
C TYR A 132 -12.44 -9.06 20.74
N ALA A 133 -11.47 -9.90 20.35
CA ALA A 133 -11.70 -10.86 19.27
C ALA A 133 -12.76 -11.90 19.65
N VAL A 134 -13.78 -12.02 18.80
CA VAL A 134 -14.84 -13.02 18.93
C VAL A 134 -14.80 -13.92 17.69
N PRO A 135 -14.40 -15.20 17.82
CA PRO A 135 -14.39 -16.13 16.69
C PRO A 135 -15.72 -16.16 15.96
N LYS A 136 -15.68 -16.24 14.64
CA LYS A 136 -16.88 -16.41 13.82
C LYS A 136 -17.51 -17.79 14.11
N PRO A 137 -18.84 -17.93 14.05
CA PRO A 137 -19.49 -19.24 14.15
C PRO A 137 -18.98 -20.21 13.07
N GLN A 138 -18.90 -21.50 13.37
CA GLN A 138 -18.43 -22.53 12.43
C GLN A 138 -19.27 -22.63 11.14
N ASP A 139 -20.54 -22.21 11.21
CA ASP A 139 -21.49 -22.24 10.08
C ASP A 139 -21.56 -20.89 9.33
N ASP A 140 -20.60 -19.98 9.54
CA ASP A 140 -20.55 -18.68 8.86
C ASP A 140 -19.88 -18.82 7.49
N ALA A 141 -20.61 -18.48 6.42
CA ALA A 141 -20.13 -18.50 5.03
C ALA A 141 -18.85 -17.67 4.79
N LEU A 142 -18.58 -16.70 5.67
CA LEU A 142 -17.40 -15.82 5.60
C LEU A 142 -16.18 -16.39 6.34
N VAL A 143 -16.25 -17.64 6.82
CA VAL A 143 -15.10 -18.39 7.33
C VAL A 143 -14.49 -19.16 6.18
N THR A 144 -13.42 -18.61 5.61
CA THR A 144 -12.64 -19.26 4.54
C THR A 144 -11.80 -20.42 5.07
N SER A 145 -11.31 -20.33 6.32
CA SER A 145 -10.64 -21.44 7.00
C SER A 145 -10.98 -21.54 8.49
N ALA A 146 -11.31 -22.77 8.93
CA ALA A 146 -11.51 -23.09 10.33
C ALA A 146 -10.21 -22.99 11.17
N SER A 147 -9.03 -23.10 10.53
CA SER A 147 -7.73 -23.01 11.21
C SER A 147 -7.37 -21.56 11.57
N GLN A 148 -7.88 -20.61 10.78
CA GLN A 148 -7.64 -19.18 10.94
C GLN A 148 -8.58 -18.55 11.98
N ASN A 149 -9.81 -19.04 12.08
CA ASN A 149 -10.84 -18.50 12.97
C ASN A 149 -10.47 -18.31 14.47
N PRO A 150 -9.63 -19.15 15.11
CA PRO A 150 -9.27 -18.97 16.51
C PRO A 150 -8.33 -17.77 16.75
N PRO A 151 -8.60 -16.89 17.75
CA PRO A 151 -7.70 -15.80 18.15
C PRO A 151 -6.26 -16.24 18.43
N SER A 152 -6.07 -17.48 18.90
CA SER A 152 -4.75 -18.06 19.15
C SER A 152 -3.89 -18.18 17.90
N SER A 153 -4.49 -18.41 16.72
CA SER A 153 -3.77 -18.52 15.45
C SER A 153 -3.13 -17.17 15.09
N HIS A 154 -3.91 -16.09 15.18
CA HIS A 154 -3.43 -14.71 14.98
C HIS A 154 -2.37 -14.31 16.02
N ILE A 155 -2.64 -14.55 17.31
CA ILE A 155 -1.70 -14.22 18.40
C ILE A 155 -0.35 -14.93 18.22
N SER A 156 -0.36 -16.21 17.85
CA SER A 156 0.86 -16.99 17.59
C SER A 156 1.69 -16.36 16.47
N LEU A 157 1.04 -15.98 15.37
CA LEU A 157 1.69 -15.38 14.22
C LEU A 157 2.23 -13.97 14.52
N LEU A 158 1.46 -13.14 15.24
CA LEU A 158 1.91 -11.82 15.70
C LEU A 158 3.14 -11.92 16.62
N HIS A 159 3.20 -12.94 17.47
CA HIS A 159 4.41 -13.20 18.27
C HIS A 159 5.61 -13.61 17.41
N ARG A 160 5.41 -14.39 16.34
CA ARG A 160 6.48 -14.69 15.36
C ARG A 160 6.96 -13.40 14.69
N TYR A 161 6.03 -12.57 14.22
CA TYR A 161 6.37 -11.26 13.64
C TYR A 161 7.22 -10.41 14.59
N LEU A 162 6.82 -10.28 15.87
CA LEU A 162 7.55 -9.46 16.85
C LEU A 162 9.01 -9.93 17.07
N LYS A 163 9.32 -11.20 16.81
CA LYS A 163 10.71 -11.70 16.87
C LYS A 163 11.56 -11.25 15.68
N VAL A 164 10.97 -11.07 14.50
CA VAL A 164 11.68 -10.63 13.29
C VAL A 164 11.63 -9.12 13.06
N ALA A 165 10.62 -8.44 13.60
CA ALA A 165 10.38 -6.99 13.45
C ALA A 165 11.63 -6.10 13.65
N PRO A 166 12.50 -6.32 14.66
CA PRO A 166 13.69 -5.50 14.86
C PRO A 166 14.70 -5.54 13.70
N TYR A 167 14.60 -6.54 12.82
CA TYR A 167 15.56 -6.82 11.76
C TYR A 167 15.02 -6.49 10.35
N LEU A 168 13.73 -6.17 10.22
CA LEU A 168 13.10 -5.95 8.91
C LEU A 168 13.66 -4.71 8.21
N LEU A 169 13.85 -3.62 8.94
CA LEU A 169 14.44 -2.40 8.40
C LEU A 169 15.96 -2.53 8.22
N PRO A 170 16.53 -2.00 7.13
CA PRO A 170 17.97 -1.98 6.92
C PRO A 170 18.66 -1.01 7.87
N SER A 171 19.97 -1.20 8.07
CA SER A 171 20.78 -0.34 8.93
C SER A 171 21.16 1.00 8.28
N ASP A 172 20.96 1.15 6.96
CA ASP A 172 21.26 2.40 6.25
C ASP A 172 20.33 3.52 6.72
N PRO A 173 20.86 4.57 7.38
CA PRO A 173 20.05 5.60 7.98
C PRO A 173 19.37 6.50 6.94
N GLU A 174 19.86 6.59 5.70
CA GLU A 174 19.22 7.39 4.64
C GLU A 174 17.99 6.68 4.09
N VAL A 175 18.08 5.35 3.93
CA VAL A 175 16.98 4.49 3.48
C VAL A 175 15.83 4.45 4.49
N VAL A 176 16.15 4.49 5.80
CA VAL A 176 15.14 4.49 6.87
C VAL A 176 14.72 5.89 7.34
N ALA A 177 15.29 6.95 6.75
CA ALA A 177 14.90 8.30 7.10
C ALA A 177 13.43 8.58 6.72
N PRO A 178 12.68 9.30 7.56
CA PRO A 178 11.28 9.58 7.31
C PRO A 178 11.14 10.67 6.25
N HIS A 179 10.49 10.33 5.15
CA HIS A 179 10.19 11.24 4.05
C HIS A 179 8.68 11.36 3.86
N LEU A 180 8.21 12.54 3.47
CA LEU A 180 6.84 12.72 3.02
C LEU A 180 6.75 12.20 1.60
N TRP A 181 5.94 11.17 1.36
CA TRP A 181 5.90 10.49 0.07
C TRP A 181 4.47 10.24 -0.38
N HIS A 182 4.17 10.56 -1.63
CA HIS A 182 2.86 10.27 -2.22
C HIS A 182 2.81 8.82 -2.69
N THR A 183 2.22 7.93 -1.89
CA THR A 183 2.17 6.48 -2.18
C THR A 183 1.19 6.09 -3.30
N ASP A 184 0.19 6.94 -3.59
CA ASP A 184 -0.84 6.65 -4.61
C ASP A 184 -0.71 7.58 -5.84
N LEU A 185 0.51 7.71 -6.36
CA LEU A 185 0.77 8.56 -7.52
C LEU A 185 0.37 7.83 -8.82
N HIS A 186 -0.87 8.03 -9.26
CA HIS A 186 -1.44 7.49 -10.50
C HIS A 186 -2.13 8.57 -11.34
N ALA A 187 -2.49 8.22 -12.59
CA ALA A 187 -3.01 9.18 -13.58
C ALA A 187 -4.25 9.96 -13.11
N ALA A 188 -5.10 9.38 -12.25
CA ALA A 188 -6.30 10.07 -11.76
C ALA A 188 -5.98 11.18 -10.75
N ASN A 189 -4.82 11.09 -10.09
CA ASN A 189 -4.35 12.04 -9.08
C ASN A 189 -3.42 13.12 -9.67
N ILE A 190 -3.18 13.11 -10.98
CA ILE A 190 -2.29 14.04 -11.67
C ILE A 190 -3.10 14.88 -12.66
N PHE A 191 -2.87 16.18 -12.66
CA PHE A 191 -3.40 17.11 -13.65
C PHE A 191 -2.27 17.69 -14.47
N VAL A 192 -2.56 17.95 -15.74
CA VAL A 192 -1.59 18.50 -16.69
C VAL A 192 -2.11 19.75 -17.40
N GLU A 193 -1.20 20.68 -17.67
CA GLU A 193 -1.45 21.88 -18.47
C GLU A 193 -0.26 22.10 -19.39
N ASN A 194 -0.51 22.36 -20.68
CA ASN A 194 0.55 22.56 -21.69
C ASN A 194 1.58 21.41 -21.75
N GLY A 195 1.13 20.16 -21.51
CA GLY A 195 1.99 18.96 -21.55
C GLY A 195 2.88 18.76 -20.33
N HIS A 196 2.67 19.53 -19.26
CA HIS A 196 3.41 19.44 -18.00
C HIS A 196 2.48 19.19 -16.82
N ILE A 197 2.98 18.56 -15.76
CA ILE A 197 2.23 18.40 -14.52
C ILE A 197 1.97 19.77 -13.90
N SER A 198 0.69 20.13 -13.77
CA SER A 198 0.23 21.39 -13.17
C SER A 198 -0.12 21.22 -11.70
N SER A 199 -0.71 20.09 -11.33
CA SER A 199 -1.06 19.78 -9.94
C SER A 199 -1.15 18.28 -9.66
N VAL A 200 -0.99 17.94 -8.38
CA VAL A 200 -1.18 16.58 -7.85
C VAL A 200 -2.13 16.70 -6.68
N ILE A 201 -3.17 15.87 -6.66
CA ILE A 201 -4.19 15.84 -5.61
C ILE A 201 -3.99 14.62 -4.71
N ASP A 202 -4.93 14.39 -3.79
CA ASP A 202 -4.99 13.21 -2.92
C ASP A 202 -3.83 13.06 -1.92
N TRP A 203 -3.28 14.20 -1.48
CA TRP A 203 -2.33 14.28 -0.36
C TRP A 203 -2.96 13.98 1.02
N GLN A 204 -4.26 13.72 1.07
CA GLN A 204 -4.93 13.35 2.30
C GLN A 204 -4.44 11.99 2.78
N GLY A 205 -4.24 11.83 4.08
CA GLY A 205 -3.68 10.59 4.64
C GLY A 205 -2.19 10.37 4.33
N THR A 206 -1.52 11.26 3.57
CA THR A 206 -0.07 11.19 3.41
C THR A 206 0.61 11.45 4.76
N TRP A 207 1.59 10.61 5.09
CA TRP A 207 2.36 10.69 6.31
C TRP A 207 3.85 10.53 5.99
N THR A 208 4.70 10.70 7.00
CA THR A 208 6.13 10.43 6.84
C THR A 208 6.50 9.09 7.42
N ALA A 209 7.21 8.29 6.65
CA ALA A 209 7.70 6.99 7.08
C ALA A 209 9.09 6.74 6.48
N PRO A 210 9.84 5.75 6.98
CA PRO A 210 11.04 5.24 6.29
C PRO A 210 10.79 5.09 4.79
N LEU A 211 11.66 5.67 3.97
CA LEU A 211 11.47 5.71 2.51
C LEU A 211 11.28 4.30 1.92
N ILE A 212 12.00 3.31 2.45
CA ILE A 212 11.88 1.89 2.03
C ILE A 212 10.47 1.31 2.14
N LEU A 213 9.67 1.80 3.10
CA LEU A 213 8.29 1.34 3.28
C LEU A 213 7.34 1.93 2.23
N GLN A 214 7.64 3.13 1.73
CA GLN A 214 6.72 3.91 0.90
C GLN A 214 7.07 3.92 -0.58
N ALA A 215 8.35 4.04 -0.92
CA ALA A 215 8.78 4.32 -2.29
C ALA A 215 8.61 3.10 -3.19
N ARG A 216 7.85 3.29 -4.27
CA ARG A 216 7.59 2.33 -5.34
C ARG A 216 7.58 3.08 -6.67
N HIS A 217 7.59 2.35 -7.78
CA HIS A 217 7.28 2.96 -9.08
C HIS A 217 5.88 3.59 -9.03
N PRO A 218 5.71 4.85 -9.47
CA PRO A 218 4.39 5.40 -9.73
C PRO A 218 3.63 4.50 -10.71
N ARG A 219 2.33 4.28 -10.51
CA ARG A 219 1.53 3.37 -11.36
C ARG A 219 1.58 3.71 -12.85
N LEU A 220 1.87 4.98 -13.18
CA LEU A 220 2.02 5.46 -14.56
C LEU A 220 3.24 4.87 -15.29
N VAL A 221 4.28 4.52 -14.55
CA VAL A 221 5.55 3.99 -15.08
C VAL A 221 5.79 2.54 -14.65
N ASP A 222 4.92 1.99 -13.80
CA ASP A 222 5.00 0.60 -13.33
C ASP A 222 4.60 -0.35 -14.48
N TYR A 223 5.51 -1.25 -14.84
CA TYR A 223 5.32 -2.21 -15.92
C TYR A 223 6.09 -3.49 -15.61
N ASP A 224 5.36 -4.59 -15.53
CA ASP A 224 5.84 -5.92 -15.17
C ASP A 224 6.04 -6.86 -16.37
N GLY A 225 5.68 -6.40 -17.58
CA GLY A 225 5.83 -7.19 -18.81
C GLY A 225 7.24 -7.12 -19.42
N ASP A 226 7.41 -7.86 -20.52
CA ASP A 226 8.67 -7.92 -21.24
C ASP A 226 9.13 -6.54 -21.73
N ILE A 227 10.37 -6.16 -21.42
CA ILE A 227 10.96 -4.90 -21.87
C ILE A 227 11.27 -4.96 -23.37
N ILE A 228 10.45 -4.30 -24.17
CA ILE A 228 10.56 -4.24 -25.64
C ILE A 228 10.89 -2.80 -26.06
N LEU A 229 12.18 -2.52 -26.30
CA LEU A 229 12.64 -1.19 -26.73
C LEU A 229 12.69 -1.00 -28.25
N ARG A 230 12.48 -2.07 -29.02
CA ARG A 230 12.51 -2.06 -30.49
C ARG A 230 11.39 -2.92 -31.04
N ALA A 231 10.80 -2.47 -32.14
CA ALA A 231 9.75 -3.23 -32.80
C ALA A 231 10.27 -4.62 -33.23
N PRO A 232 9.49 -5.70 -33.03
CA PRO A 232 9.87 -7.03 -33.48
C PRO A 232 9.95 -7.08 -35.01
N ALA A 233 10.74 -8.01 -35.54
CA ALA A 233 11.02 -8.08 -36.99
C ALA A 233 9.75 -8.26 -37.84
N ASN A 234 8.77 -9.00 -37.32
CA ASN A 234 7.47 -9.25 -37.95
C ASN A 234 6.43 -8.16 -37.67
N PHE A 235 6.78 -7.04 -37.03
CA PHE A 235 5.81 -6.01 -36.64
C PHE A 235 4.97 -5.48 -37.81
N LYS A 236 5.56 -5.38 -39.00
CA LYS A 236 4.85 -4.92 -40.22
C LYS A 236 3.77 -5.89 -40.67
N ASP A 237 3.96 -7.17 -40.40
CA ASP A 237 3.09 -8.27 -40.85
C ASP A 237 2.00 -8.61 -39.82
N LEU A 238 2.03 -7.97 -38.65
CA LEU A 238 1.01 -8.14 -37.61
C LEU A 238 -0.34 -7.51 -38.01
N GLU A 239 -1.43 -8.13 -37.54
CA GLU A 239 -2.77 -7.55 -37.60
C GLU A 239 -2.88 -6.23 -36.80
N PRO A 240 -3.82 -5.33 -37.13
CA PRO A 240 -3.94 -4.02 -36.48
C PRO A 240 -3.98 -4.06 -34.95
N ASP A 241 -4.74 -4.98 -34.36
CA ASP A 241 -4.87 -5.10 -32.91
C ASP A 241 -3.56 -5.56 -32.25
N ALA A 242 -2.88 -6.53 -32.88
CA ALA A 242 -1.57 -7.00 -32.43
C ALA A 242 -0.51 -5.89 -32.56
N LYS A 243 -0.56 -5.07 -33.61
CA LYS A 243 0.28 -3.87 -33.73
C LYS A 243 0.02 -2.89 -32.60
N SER A 244 -1.24 -2.67 -32.23
CA SER A 244 -1.61 -1.77 -31.14
C SER A 244 -1.03 -2.24 -29.81
N LYS A 245 -1.21 -3.53 -29.47
CA LYS A 245 -0.64 -4.15 -28.25
C LYS A 245 0.87 -4.02 -28.18
N VAL A 246 1.57 -4.31 -29.28
CA VAL A 246 3.03 -4.17 -29.32
C VAL A 246 3.46 -2.71 -29.16
N ARG A 247 2.73 -1.74 -29.73
CA ARG A 247 3.02 -0.31 -29.51
C ARG A 247 2.82 0.11 -28.07
N ASP A 248 1.76 -0.37 -27.42
CA ASP A 248 1.49 -0.09 -26.00
C ASP A 248 2.60 -0.67 -25.10
N GLN A 249 2.96 -1.94 -25.29
CA GLN A 249 4.07 -2.60 -24.59
C GLN A 249 5.40 -1.85 -24.80
N MET A 250 5.69 -1.45 -26.03
CA MET A 250 6.88 -0.66 -26.33
C MET A 250 6.85 0.71 -25.63
N THR A 251 5.69 1.37 -25.60
CA THR A 251 5.51 2.67 -24.93
C THR A 251 5.79 2.54 -23.44
N LYS A 252 5.16 1.56 -22.77
CA LYS A 252 5.38 1.26 -21.35
C LYS A 252 6.84 0.91 -21.06
N SER A 253 7.45 0.06 -21.89
CA SER A 253 8.86 -0.33 -21.79
C SER A 253 9.82 0.86 -21.91
N ILE A 254 9.58 1.75 -22.88
CA ILE A 254 10.41 2.95 -23.10
C ILE A 254 10.26 3.91 -21.92
N ILE A 255 9.03 4.14 -21.44
CA ILE A 255 8.76 5.04 -20.32
C ILE A 255 9.44 4.52 -19.05
N LEU A 256 9.24 3.25 -18.68
CA LEU A 256 9.90 2.63 -17.52
C LEU A 256 11.42 2.69 -17.64
N TYR A 257 11.99 2.31 -18.79
CA TYR A 257 13.43 2.36 -19.01
C TYR A 257 14.01 3.77 -18.85
N LEU A 258 13.32 4.79 -19.39
CA LEU A 258 13.76 6.17 -19.28
C LEU A 258 13.60 6.71 -17.86
N TYR A 259 12.50 6.37 -17.19
CA TYR A 259 12.25 6.69 -15.79
C TYR A 259 13.37 6.15 -14.89
N GLU A 260 13.61 4.84 -14.92
CA GLU A 260 14.63 4.21 -14.09
C GLU A 260 16.03 4.80 -14.35
N LYS A 261 16.37 5.04 -15.63
CA LYS A 261 17.65 5.65 -16.00
C LYS A 261 17.78 7.08 -15.45
N GLN A 262 16.69 7.84 -15.42
CA GLN A 262 16.71 9.20 -14.90
C GLN A 262 16.75 9.21 -13.37
N ILE A 263 16.02 8.31 -12.71
CA ILE A 263 16.05 8.11 -11.26
C ILE A 263 17.46 7.73 -10.80
N ALA A 264 18.10 6.74 -11.43
CA ALA A 264 19.48 6.35 -11.12
C ALA A 264 20.48 7.50 -11.27
N LYS A 265 20.21 8.43 -12.20
CA LYS A 265 21.08 9.59 -12.45
C LYS A 265 20.83 10.75 -11.49
N GLU A 266 19.57 11.05 -11.20
CA GLU A 266 19.16 12.29 -10.52
C GLU A 266 18.75 12.10 -9.06
N VAL A 267 18.36 10.89 -8.69
CA VAL A 267 17.83 10.54 -7.37
C VAL A 267 18.41 9.19 -6.89
N PRO A 268 19.73 9.10 -6.61
CA PRO A 268 20.38 7.82 -6.30
C PRO A 268 19.78 7.08 -5.09
N LEU A 269 19.33 7.80 -4.07
CA LEU A 269 18.68 7.19 -2.90
C LEU A 269 17.39 6.45 -3.27
N LEU A 270 16.62 6.99 -4.21
CA LEU A 270 15.38 6.36 -4.69
C LEU A 270 15.68 5.12 -5.54
N ASP A 271 16.71 5.16 -6.38
CA ASP A 271 17.18 3.98 -7.14
C ASP A 271 17.60 2.84 -6.20
N ILE A 272 18.33 3.16 -5.13
CA ILE A 272 18.70 2.19 -4.08
C ILE A 272 17.45 1.58 -3.44
N VAL A 273 16.46 2.39 -3.09
CA VAL A 273 15.25 1.92 -2.41
C VAL A 273 14.37 1.06 -3.32
N ILE A 274 14.14 1.49 -4.55
CA ILE A 274 13.32 0.74 -5.52
C ILE A 274 13.94 -0.62 -5.84
N ARG A 275 15.28 -0.68 -5.92
CA ARG A 275 16.03 -1.92 -6.21
C ARG A 275 16.55 -2.60 -4.95
N PHE A 276 16.03 -2.24 -3.77
CA PHE A 276 16.58 -2.72 -2.51
C PHE A 276 16.46 -4.25 -2.45
N ASN A 277 17.59 -4.93 -2.20
CA ASN A 277 17.59 -6.39 -2.19
C ASN A 277 16.63 -6.90 -1.11
N HIS A 278 15.74 -7.82 -1.49
CA HIS A 278 14.67 -8.32 -0.64
C HIS A 278 13.76 -7.23 -0.03
N GLY A 279 13.64 -6.07 -0.67
CA GLY A 279 12.80 -4.96 -0.19
C GLY A 279 11.36 -5.40 0.07
N ARG A 280 10.74 -6.12 -0.88
CA ARG A 280 9.40 -6.71 -0.71
C ARG A 280 9.33 -7.67 0.48
N THR A 281 10.30 -8.58 0.60
CA THR A 281 10.38 -9.54 1.71
C THR A 281 10.44 -8.83 3.07
N ARG A 282 11.15 -7.69 3.16
CA ARG A 282 11.26 -6.88 4.38
C ARG A 282 10.00 -6.08 4.69
N CYS A 283 9.37 -5.49 3.67
CA CYS A 283 8.28 -4.53 3.84
C CYS A 283 6.90 -5.18 3.99
N GLU A 284 6.63 -6.28 3.29
CA GLU A 284 5.30 -6.92 3.33
C GLU A 284 4.85 -7.38 4.72
N PRO A 285 5.70 -8.01 5.57
CA PRO A 285 5.28 -8.33 6.92
C PRO A 285 4.82 -7.09 7.70
N ILE A 286 5.44 -5.93 7.46
CA ILE A 286 5.09 -4.66 8.11
C ILE A 286 3.74 -4.16 7.61
N GLN A 287 3.47 -4.33 6.31
CA GLN A 287 2.21 -3.95 5.69
C GLN A 287 1.03 -4.80 6.19
N PHE A 288 1.22 -6.11 6.36
CA PHE A 288 0.13 -7.04 6.66
C PHE A 288 -0.11 -7.29 8.16
N VAL A 289 0.82 -6.93 9.04
CA VAL A 289 0.70 -7.28 10.46
C VAL A 289 -0.42 -6.53 11.20
N GLY A 290 -0.88 -5.41 10.65
CA GLY A 290 -1.80 -4.52 11.33
C GLY A 290 -3.25 -5.00 11.38
N ASP A 291 -3.68 -5.90 10.49
CA ASP A 291 -5.11 -6.14 10.26
C ASP A 291 -5.49 -7.62 10.18
N THR A 292 -4.70 -8.48 10.84
CA THR A 292 -4.86 -9.93 10.70
C THR A 292 -6.25 -10.43 11.10
N TRP A 293 -6.96 -9.77 12.03
CA TRP A 293 -8.25 -10.23 12.51
C TRP A 293 -9.45 -9.70 11.70
N ASP A 294 -9.41 -8.42 11.31
CA ASP A 294 -10.51 -7.80 10.55
C ASP A 294 -10.41 -8.13 9.04
N ASP A 295 -9.20 -8.41 8.52
CA ASP A 295 -8.94 -8.86 7.14
C ASP A 295 -8.55 -10.37 7.11
N ASP A 296 -7.38 -10.71 6.56
CA ASP A 296 -6.90 -12.09 6.43
C ASP A 296 -5.51 -12.26 7.08
N ILE A 297 -5.28 -13.43 7.69
CA ILE A 297 -4.01 -13.81 8.32
C ILE A 297 -2.99 -14.33 7.29
N LEU A 298 -3.45 -14.83 6.13
CA LEU A 298 -2.61 -15.45 5.11
C LEU A 298 -1.50 -14.54 4.57
N PRO A 299 -1.75 -13.25 4.24
CA PRO A 299 -0.69 -12.37 3.75
C PRO A 299 0.45 -12.22 4.75
N LEU A 300 0.14 -12.13 6.05
CA LEU A 300 1.18 -12.10 7.09
C LEU A 300 1.91 -13.44 7.16
N SER A 301 1.19 -14.56 7.12
CA SER A 301 1.78 -15.91 7.17
C SER A 301 2.76 -16.13 6.03
N GLU A 302 2.33 -15.88 4.79
CA GLU A 302 3.15 -15.97 3.58
C GLU A 302 4.39 -15.08 3.68
N SER A 303 4.22 -13.84 4.15
CA SER A 303 5.33 -12.91 4.29
C SER A 303 6.37 -13.37 5.32
N LEU A 304 5.96 -14.04 6.41
CA LEU A 304 6.84 -14.57 7.44
C LEU A 304 7.52 -15.88 7.02
N ILE A 305 6.82 -16.76 6.30
CA ILE A 305 7.41 -17.95 5.66
C ILE A 305 8.53 -17.52 4.71
N ARG A 306 8.28 -16.47 3.91
CA ARG A 306 9.27 -15.90 3.02
C ARG A 306 10.46 -15.28 3.78
N ILE A 307 10.22 -14.65 4.93
CA ILE A 307 11.29 -14.16 5.81
C ILE A 307 12.18 -15.32 6.29
N GLU A 308 11.59 -16.43 6.76
CA GLU A 308 12.36 -17.61 7.16
C GLU A 308 13.19 -18.16 5.99
N LYS A 309 12.55 -18.35 4.83
CA LYS A 309 13.16 -18.90 3.63
C LYS A 309 14.39 -18.11 3.16
N TYR A 310 14.29 -16.77 3.18
CA TYR A 310 15.36 -15.89 2.70
C TYR A 310 16.20 -15.29 3.82
N TRP A 311 16.09 -15.78 5.07
CA TRP A 311 16.74 -15.17 6.23
C TRP A 311 18.26 -14.97 6.06
N ASN A 312 18.94 -15.98 5.51
CA ASN A 312 20.39 -15.90 5.27
C ASN A 312 20.75 -14.89 4.16
N ASP A 313 19.89 -14.75 3.15
CA ASP A 313 20.08 -13.80 2.04
C ASP A 313 19.81 -12.34 2.45
N LEU A 314 19.11 -12.14 3.57
CA LEU A 314 18.92 -10.83 4.20
C LEU A 314 20.21 -10.30 4.88
N GLY A 315 21.25 -11.13 4.99
CA GLY A 315 22.58 -10.73 5.48
C GLY A 315 22.73 -10.79 7.00
N PHE A 316 22.00 -11.68 7.69
CA PHE A 316 22.13 -11.88 9.13
C PHE A 316 23.10 -13.03 9.46
N ASP A 317 24.00 -12.81 10.41
CA ASP A 317 25.00 -13.80 10.84
C ASP A 317 24.50 -14.77 11.92
N PHE A 318 23.19 -14.82 12.18
CA PHE A 318 22.59 -15.64 13.22
C PHE A 318 21.32 -16.36 12.71
N PRO A 319 20.93 -17.48 13.33
CA PRO A 319 19.76 -18.26 12.89
C PRO A 319 18.46 -17.46 12.91
N CYS A 320 17.55 -17.78 11.99
CA CYS A 320 16.21 -17.20 11.96
C CYS A 320 15.50 -17.42 13.32
N PRO A 321 14.89 -16.38 13.92
CA PRO A 321 14.25 -16.51 15.23
C PRO A 321 12.86 -17.15 15.18
N ILE A 322 12.37 -17.48 13.99
CA ILE A 322 11.09 -18.12 13.72
C ILE A 322 11.29 -19.32 12.81
N HIS A 323 10.43 -20.33 12.97
CA HIS A 323 10.41 -21.53 12.16
C HIS A 323 8.97 -22.00 11.93
N PHE A 324 8.67 -22.42 10.72
CA PHE A 324 7.43 -23.09 10.35
C PHE A 324 7.64 -24.59 10.20
N THR A 325 6.68 -25.40 10.66
CA THR A 325 6.73 -26.86 10.48
C THR A 325 6.22 -27.25 9.10
N GLU A 326 6.58 -28.45 8.63
CA GLU A 326 6.06 -28.95 7.34
C GLU A 326 4.53 -28.98 7.30
N ASP A 327 3.90 -29.39 8.41
CA ASP A 327 2.44 -29.39 8.54
C ASP A 327 1.84 -27.96 8.44
N GLU A 328 2.52 -26.95 8.99
CA GLU A 328 2.09 -25.55 8.87
C GLU A 328 2.24 -25.05 7.43
N LEU A 329 3.31 -25.45 6.73
CA LEU A 329 3.54 -25.08 5.32
C LEU A 329 2.52 -25.73 4.39
N SER A 330 2.23 -27.02 4.58
CA SER A 330 1.21 -27.74 3.80
C SER A 330 -0.18 -27.14 4.01
N LEU A 331 -0.54 -26.85 5.26
CA LEU A 331 -1.82 -26.20 5.56
C LEU A 331 -1.92 -24.80 4.92
N HIS A 332 -0.85 -24.01 4.99
CA HIS A 332 -0.80 -22.69 4.36
C HIS A 332 -0.94 -22.76 2.83
N GLU A 333 -0.33 -23.76 2.18
CA GLU A 333 -0.48 -23.98 0.74
C GLU A 333 -1.94 -24.32 0.36
N GLU A 334 -2.58 -25.23 1.09
CA GLU A 334 -4.00 -25.58 0.90
C GLU A 334 -4.93 -24.36 1.07
N GLU A 335 -4.67 -23.52 2.08
CA GLU A 335 -5.46 -22.30 2.32
C GLU A 335 -5.16 -21.20 1.30
N GLY A 336 -3.93 -21.13 0.80
CA GLY A 336 -3.50 -20.19 -0.23
C GLY A 336 -4.16 -20.42 -1.58
N GLU A 337 -4.45 -21.67 -1.96
CA GLU A 337 -5.22 -21.96 -3.18
C GLU A 337 -6.61 -21.31 -3.15
N GLY A 338 -7.33 -21.46 -2.03
CA GLY A 338 -8.63 -20.82 -1.86
C GLY A 338 -8.58 -19.30 -1.87
N TRP A 339 -7.48 -18.71 -1.35
CA TRP A 339 -7.27 -17.26 -1.43
C TRP A 339 -7.00 -16.80 -2.86
N ASN A 340 -6.18 -17.53 -3.63
CA ASN A 340 -5.90 -17.23 -5.03
C ASN A 340 -7.17 -17.29 -5.88
N ASP A 341 -8.06 -18.27 -5.66
CA ASP A 341 -9.35 -18.34 -6.35
C ASP A 341 -10.20 -17.08 -6.12
N VAL A 342 -10.17 -16.53 -4.90
CA VAL A 342 -10.85 -15.27 -4.56
C VAL A 342 -10.18 -14.09 -5.27
N GLN A 343 -8.84 -14.06 -5.35
CA GLN A 343 -8.12 -13.02 -6.09
C GLN A 343 -8.42 -13.07 -7.59
N ASP A 344 -8.39 -14.26 -8.19
CA ASP A 344 -8.68 -14.51 -9.60
C ASP A 344 -10.12 -14.09 -9.94
N PHE A 345 -11.06 -14.37 -9.04
CA PHE A 345 -12.42 -13.86 -9.16
C PHE A 345 -12.45 -12.32 -9.21
N TRP A 346 -11.80 -11.63 -8.26
CA TRP A 346 -11.76 -10.17 -8.24
C TRP A 346 -11.05 -9.57 -9.45
N ASP A 347 -9.98 -10.19 -9.92
CA ASP A 347 -9.26 -9.76 -11.11
C ASP A 347 -10.11 -9.95 -12.37
N SER A 348 -10.89 -11.04 -12.42
CA SER A 348 -11.83 -11.28 -13.51
C SER A 348 -12.93 -10.23 -13.61
N VAL A 349 -13.32 -9.58 -12.50
CA VAL A 349 -14.37 -8.55 -12.45
C VAL A 349 -13.83 -7.13 -12.31
N SER A 350 -12.50 -6.97 -12.31
CA SER A 350 -11.81 -5.68 -12.13
C SER A 350 -12.21 -4.61 -13.15
N PHE A 351 -12.68 -5.03 -14.33
CA PHE A 351 -13.21 -4.13 -15.35
C PHE A 351 -14.62 -3.61 -15.03
N ILE A 352 -15.32 -4.19 -14.07
CA ILE A 352 -16.66 -3.75 -13.64
C ILE A 352 -16.55 -3.01 -12.31
N ILE A 353 -15.85 -3.60 -11.35
CA ILE A 353 -15.70 -3.09 -10.00
C ILE A 353 -14.27 -3.28 -9.52
N THR A 354 -13.73 -2.26 -8.86
CA THR A 354 -12.44 -2.35 -8.19
C THR A 354 -12.59 -3.12 -6.87
N ARG A 355 -11.49 -3.65 -6.34
CA ARG A 355 -11.47 -4.50 -5.15
C ARG A 355 -12.01 -3.82 -3.88
N ASP A 356 -11.88 -2.50 -3.79
CA ASP A 356 -12.42 -1.67 -2.71
C ASP A 356 -13.93 -1.37 -2.87
N GLY A 357 -14.57 -1.99 -3.86
CA GLY A 357 -16.00 -1.88 -4.10
C GLY A 357 -16.41 -0.62 -4.88
N TRP A 358 -15.46 0.07 -5.51
CA TRP A 358 -15.73 1.24 -6.33
C TRP A 358 -16.01 0.87 -7.79
N THR A 359 -16.98 1.54 -8.41
CA THR A 359 -17.28 1.39 -9.84
C THR A 359 -17.58 2.78 -10.43
N PRO A 360 -17.07 3.11 -11.63
CA PRO A 360 -17.41 4.35 -12.29
C PRO A 360 -18.90 4.38 -12.67
N ASN A 361 -19.47 5.58 -12.79
CA ASN A 361 -20.93 5.75 -12.90
C ASN A 361 -21.53 5.03 -14.13
N ASP A 362 -20.81 5.05 -15.24
CA ASP A 362 -21.16 4.37 -16.49
C ASP A 362 -21.24 2.85 -16.34
N ARG A 363 -20.48 2.26 -15.42
CA ARG A 363 -20.45 0.81 -15.13
C ARG A 363 -21.30 0.39 -13.95
N TYR A 364 -21.97 1.34 -13.28
CA TYR A 364 -22.80 1.07 -12.10
C TYR A 364 -23.86 -0.01 -12.34
N ASN A 365 -24.51 -0.01 -13.51
CA ASN A 365 -25.53 -1.01 -13.83
C ASN A 365 -24.94 -2.40 -14.05
N ASP A 366 -23.73 -2.48 -14.63
CA ASP A 366 -23.02 -3.75 -14.82
C ASP A 366 -22.59 -4.33 -13.46
N ALA A 367 -22.10 -3.47 -12.55
CA ALA A 367 -21.78 -3.85 -11.18
C ALA A 367 -23.04 -4.34 -10.43
N LEU A 368 -24.16 -3.62 -10.54
CA LEU A 368 -25.41 -4.02 -9.91
C LEU A 368 -25.90 -5.37 -10.42
N THR A 369 -25.76 -5.62 -11.72
CA THR A 369 -26.12 -6.90 -12.35
C THR A 369 -25.26 -8.03 -11.79
N LEU A 370 -23.93 -7.85 -11.76
CA LEU A 370 -22.99 -8.80 -11.18
C LEU A 370 -23.36 -9.17 -9.73
N PHE A 371 -23.58 -8.18 -8.86
CA PHE A 371 -23.94 -8.47 -7.46
C PHE A 371 -25.35 -9.05 -7.30
N THR A 372 -26.26 -8.79 -8.25
CA THR A 372 -27.58 -9.45 -8.30
C THR A 372 -27.42 -10.94 -8.58
N GLU A 373 -26.60 -11.30 -9.57
CA GLU A 373 -26.33 -12.70 -9.91
C GLU A 373 -25.63 -13.43 -8.76
N LEU A 374 -24.59 -12.82 -8.16
CA LEU A 374 -23.91 -13.38 -7.00
C LEU A 374 -24.85 -13.55 -5.79
N ARG A 375 -25.74 -12.58 -5.54
CA ARG A 375 -26.78 -12.69 -4.51
C ARG A 375 -27.71 -13.86 -4.80
N GLU A 376 -28.16 -14.03 -6.03
CA GLU A 376 -29.03 -15.17 -6.39
C GLU A 376 -28.34 -16.51 -6.20
N ILE A 377 -27.07 -16.62 -6.62
CA ILE A 377 -26.26 -17.83 -6.47
C ILE A 377 -26.09 -18.15 -4.98
N GLY A 378 -25.66 -17.17 -4.18
CA GLY A 378 -25.50 -17.34 -2.73
C GLY A 378 -26.79 -17.71 -2.00
N LEU A 379 -27.92 -17.09 -2.37
CA LEU A 379 -29.23 -17.43 -1.78
C LEU A 379 -29.75 -18.82 -2.18
N LYS A 380 -29.28 -19.39 -3.29
CA LYS A 380 -29.60 -20.75 -3.73
C LYS A 380 -28.70 -21.80 -3.06
N SER A 381 -27.45 -21.46 -2.74
CA SER A 381 -26.49 -22.38 -2.11
C SER A 381 -26.60 -22.45 -0.59
N MET A 382 -27.05 -21.38 0.08
CA MET A 382 -27.14 -21.32 1.54
C MET A 382 -28.49 -21.79 2.10
N ILE A 383 -28.51 -22.28 3.35
CA ILE A 383 -29.73 -22.71 4.05
C ILE A 383 -29.80 -22.17 5.49
N GLY A 384 -31.00 -22.17 6.07
CA GLY A 384 -31.19 -21.82 7.48
C GLY A 384 -30.80 -20.37 7.84
N LYS A 385 -30.10 -20.21 8.96
CA LYS A 385 -29.72 -18.89 9.51
C LYS A 385 -28.71 -18.16 8.63
N GLU A 386 -27.77 -18.88 8.03
CA GLU A 386 -26.78 -18.38 7.08
C GLU A 386 -27.45 -17.69 5.88
N ARG A 387 -28.44 -18.36 5.27
CA ARG A 387 -29.24 -17.77 4.18
C ARG A 387 -29.94 -16.49 4.60
N GLU A 388 -30.46 -16.44 5.81
CA GLU A 388 -31.18 -15.28 6.32
C GLU A 388 -30.24 -14.09 6.60
N ASP A 389 -29.07 -14.35 7.17
CA ASP A 389 -28.04 -13.35 7.42
C ASP A 389 -27.46 -12.81 6.10
N PHE A 390 -27.15 -13.68 5.13
CA PHE A 390 -26.70 -13.29 3.79
C PHE A 390 -27.76 -12.48 3.05
N ARG A 391 -29.04 -12.89 3.12
CA ARG A 391 -30.18 -12.15 2.54
C ARG A 391 -30.27 -10.73 3.08
N ARG A 392 -30.08 -10.55 4.39
CA ARG A 392 -30.12 -9.24 5.04
C ARG A 392 -28.92 -8.38 4.63
N GLN A 393 -27.72 -8.94 4.61
CA GLN A 393 -26.48 -8.21 4.27
C GLN A 393 -26.45 -7.75 2.80
N THR A 394 -27.03 -8.52 1.88
CA THR A 394 -27.01 -8.19 0.44
C THR A 394 -28.31 -7.53 -0.05
N GLN A 395 -29.20 -7.08 0.84
CA GLN A 395 -30.50 -6.50 0.47
C GLN A 395 -30.38 -5.17 -0.31
N TRP A 396 -29.25 -4.48 -0.18
CA TRP A 396 -28.97 -3.24 -0.90
C TRP A 396 -29.05 -3.39 -2.43
N VAL A 397 -28.81 -4.61 -2.95
CA VAL A 397 -28.93 -4.95 -4.38
C VAL A 397 -30.37 -4.80 -4.89
N GLU A 398 -31.37 -5.03 -4.04
CA GLU A 398 -32.80 -4.94 -4.40
C GLU A 398 -33.35 -3.51 -4.32
N ARG A 399 -32.57 -2.55 -3.80
CA ARG A 399 -32.97 -1.14 -3.65
C ARG A 399 -31.94 -0.21 -4.26
N PRO A 400 -31.77 -0.21 -5.59
CA PRO A 400 -30.91 0.77 -6.25
C PRO A 400 -31.50 2.17 -6.04
N GLY A 401 -30.92 2.96 -5.12
CA GLY A 401 -31.21 4.38 -5.00
C GLY A 401 -32.15 4.83 -3.86
N THR A 402 -31.96 4.35 -2.63
CA THR A 402 -32.38 5.13 -1.45
C THR A 402 -31.16 5.63 -0.71
N LYS A 403 -30.69 6.83 -1.10
CA LYS A 403 -30.01 7.73 -0.16
C LYS A 403 -31.06 8.34 0.76
#